data_AF-A0ABD0TAQ4-F1
#
_entry.id   AF-A0ABD0TAQ4-F1
#
_cell.length_a   1.000
_cell.length_b   1.000
_cell.length_c   1.000
_cell.angle_alpha   90.00
_cell.angle_beta   90.00
_cell.angle_gamma   90.00
#
_symmetry.space_group_name_H-M   'P 1'
#
loop_
_entity.id
_entity.type
_entity.pdbx_description
1 polymer ?
#
loop_
_entity_poly.entity_id
_entity_poly.type
_entity_poly.pdbx_seq_one_letter_code
_entity_poly.pdbx_strand_id
1 'polypeptide(L)' 'MSAIKTTFVLLLLAFAMVIVVAREVTPCDQVCHRSDAEKDSCCRAHGERGFSYCTDSGTMHCY' A
#
# COMPACT_ATOMS: atom_id res chain seq x y z
N MET A 1 -27.84 17.67 -21.77
CA MET A 1 -27.81 16.25 -21.35
C MET A 1 -26.42 15.61 -21.28
N SER A 2 -25.31 16.30 -21.63
CA SER A 2 -23.99 15.62 -21.69
C SER A 2 -22.97 15.97 -20.60
N ALA A 3 -23.02 17.19 -20.04
CA ALA A 3 -21.97 17.65 -19.12
C ALA A 3 -21.88 16.81 -17.83
N ILE A 4 -23.01 16.57 -17.16
CA ILE A 4 -23.08 15.81 -15.89
C ILE A 4 -22.52 14.39 -16.04
N LYS A 5 -22.81 13.71 -17.16
CA LYS A 5 -22.30 12.37 -17.44
C LYS A 5 -20.78 12.37 -17.60
N THR A 6 -20.21 13.36 -18.30
CA THR A 6 -18.77 13.48 -18.45
C THR A 6 -18.06 13.85 -17.15
N THR A 7 -18.61 14.75 -16.33
CA THR A 7 -18.03 15.08 -15.02
C THR A 7 -18.10 13.89 -14.06
N PHE A 8 -19.19 13.13 -14.07
CA PHE A 8 -19.32 11.95 -13.22
C PHE A 8 -18.30 10.87 -13.57
N VAL A 9 -18.06 10.64 -14.87
CA VAL A 9 -17.02 9.70 -15.34
C VAL A 9 -15.62 10.17 -14.93
N LEU A 10 -15.31 11.47 -15.07
CA LEU A 10 -14.02 12.03 -14.63
C LEU A 10 -13.82 11.91 -13.12
N LEU A 11 -14.89 12.10 -12.34
CA LEU A 11 -14.87 11.94 -10.89
C LEU A 11 -14.61 10.47 -10.51
N LEU A 12 -15.29 9.52 -11.15
CA LEU A 12 -15.03 8.09 -10.94
C LEU A 12 -13.58 7.69 -11.29
N LEU A 13 -13.01 8.25 -12.38
CA LEU A 13 -11.61 8.02 -12.75
C LEU A 13 -10.63 8.62 -11.73
N ALA A 14 -10.93 9.79 -11.17
CA ALA A 14 -10.11 10.39 -10.11
C ALA A 14 -10.14 9.55 -8.82
N PHE A 15 -11.30 9.01 -8.44
CA PHE A 15 -11.44 8.15 -7.26
C PHE A 15 -10.78 6.77 -7.45
N ALA A 16 -10.79 6.23 -8.68
CA ALA A 16 -10.16 4.94 -8.98
C ALA A 16 -8.64 4.90 -8.71
N MET A 17 -7.97 6.06 -8.64
CA MET A 17 -6.54 6.13 -8.33
C MET A 17 -6.21 5.98 -6.83
N VAL A 18 -7.20 6.04 -5.94
CA VAL A 18 -7.00 5.98 -4.49
C VAL A 18 -7.24 4.57 -3.96
N ILE A 19 -6.55 3.58 -4.52
CA ILE A 19 -6.50 2.24 -3.93
C ILE A 19 -5.10 2.05 -3.34
N VAL A 20 -4.98 2.30 -2.03
CA VAL A 20 -3.80 1.96 -1.24
C VAL A 20 -3.98 0.50 -0.81
N VAL A 21 -3.42 -0.43 -1.58
CA VAL A 21 -3.50 -1.87 -1.29
C VAL A 21 -2.25 -2.26 -0.51
N ALA A 22 -2.44 -2.88 0.66
CA ALA A 22 -1.33 -3.50 1.36
C ALA A 22 -0.80 -4.68 0.53
N ARG A 23 0.47 -4.67 0.18
CA ARG A 23 1.14 -5.79 -0.50
C ARG A 23 1.88 -6.62 0.52
N GLU A 24 1.68 -7.94 0.46
CA GLU A 24 2.51 -8.87 1.20
C GLU A 24 3.92 -8.87 0.61
N VAL A 25 4.92 -8.63 1.45
CA VAL A 25 6.33 -8.65 1.06
C VAL A 25 7.03 -9.72 1.87
N THR A 26 6.90 -10.97 1.42
CA THR A 26 7.50 -12.17 2.04
C THR A 26 8.98 -12.02 2.44
N PRO A 27 9.88 -11.38 1.65
CA PRO A 27 11.27 -11.20 2.08
C PRO A 27 11.43 -10.24 3.28
N CYS A 28 10.40 -9.45 3.62
CA CYS A 28 10.38 -8.59 4.80
C CYS A 28 9.78 -9.26 6.04
N ASP A 29 9.24 -10.48 5.95
CA ASP A 29 8.71 -11.23 7.10
C ASP A 29 9.79 -11.45 8.18
N GLN A 30 11.04 -11.69 7.76
CA GLN A 30 12.19 -11.85 8.66
C GLN A 30 12.50 -10.59 9.50
N VAL A 31 12.09 -9.41 9.02
CA VAL A 31 12.27 -8.14 9.74
C VAL A 31 11.01 -7.71 10.50
N CYS A 32 9.93 -8.51 10.50
CA CYS A 32 8.72 -8.18 11.26
C CYS A 32 8.94 -8.00 12.76
N HIS A 33 9.87 -8.77 13.34
CA HIS A 33 10.24 -8.68 14.75
C HIS A 33 11.30 -7.60 15.05
N ARG A 34 11.68 -6.81 14.05
CA ARG A 34 12.66 -5.72 14.16
C ARG A 34 11.96 -4.37 14.40
N SER A 35 12.75 -3.30 14.40
CA SER A 35 12.25 -1.94 14.55
C SER A 35 11.35 -1.54 13.38
N ASP A 36 10.35 -0.68 13.62
CA ASP A 36 9.48 -0.17 12.55
C ASP A 36 10.28 0.55 11.46
N ALA A 37 11.40 1.19 11.81
CA ALA A 37 12.32 1.79 10.85
C ALA A 37 12.94 0.76 9.88
N GLU A 38 13.33 -0.43 10.38
CA GLU A 38 13.83 -1.51 9.53
C GLU A 38 12.73 -2.05 8.61
N LYS A 39 11.51 -2.21 9.15
CA LYS A 39 10.36 -2.70 8.40
C LYS A 39 9.98 -1.76 7.26
N ASP A 40 9.89 -0.46 7.55
CA ASP A 40 9.62 0.59 6.58
C ASP A 40 10.75 0.73 5.54
N SER A 41 12.00 0.49 5.93
CA SER A 41 13.12 0.46 4.99
C SER A 41 13.03 -0.73 4.03
N CYS A 42 12.60 -1.89 4.53
CA CYS A 42 12.40 -3.09 3.72
C CYS A 42 11.28 -2.88 2.70
N CYS A 43 10.13 -2.37 3.15
CA CYS A 43 9.03 -2.00 2.25
C CYS A 43 9.47 -1.01 1.16
N ARG A 44 10.25 0.02 1.52
CA ARG A 44 10.81 0.98 0.55
C ARG A 44 11.75 0.33 -0.46
N ALA A 45 12.58 -0.62 -0.02
CA ALA A 45 13.47 -1.37 -0.92
C ALA A 45 12.69 -2.22 -1.94
N HIS A 46 11.46 -2.60 -1.60
CA HIS A 46 10.56 -3.35 -2.47
C HIS A 46 9.57 -2.49 -3.27
N GLY A 47 9.73 -1.16 -3.24
CA GLY A 47 8.95 -0.23 -4.07
C GLY A 47 7.69 0.35 -3.41
N GLU A 48 7.49 0.07 -2.12
CA GLU A 48 6.36 0.55 -1.34
C GLU A 48 6.70 1.91 -0.69
N ARG A 49 5.67 2.68 -0.30
CA ARG A 49 5.82 4.05 0.22
C ARG A 49 6.50 4.09 1.59
N GLY A 50 6.56 2.94 2.26
CA GLY A 50 7.33 2.75 3.48
C GLY A 50 6.50 2.82 4.74
N PHE A 51 5.19 2.53 4.66
CA PHE A 51 4.40 2.19 5.82
C PHE A 51 4.24 0.67 5.86
N SER A 52 4.46 0.08 7.02
CA SER A 52 4.51 -1.37 7.18
C SER A 52 3.71 -1.84 8.39
N TYR A 53 3.04 -2.99 8.27
CA TYR A 53 2.46 -3.69 9.40
C TYR A 53 2.79 -5.18 9.36
N CYS A 54 2.87 -5.78 10.53
CA CYS A 54 3.08 -7.22 10.67
C CYS A 54 1.87 -7.84 11.33
N THR A 55 1.44 -8.98 10.80
CA THR A 55 0.45 -9.82 11.46
C THR A 55 1.08 -10.61 12.61
N ASP A 56 0.25 -11.15 13.50
CA ASP A 56 0.70 -12.07 14.56
C ASP A 56 1.36 -13.35 14.00
N SER A 57 1.10 -13.70 12.72
CA SER A 57 1.75 -14.81 12.02
C SER A 57 3.16 -14.48 11.52
N GLY A 58 3.63 -13.23 11.69
CA GLY A 58 4.93 -12.76 11.21
C GLY A 58 4.94 -12.33 9.74
N THR A 59 3.77 -12.14 9.12
CA THR A 59 3.64 -11.75 7.72
C THR A 59 3.69 -10.24 7.58
N MET A 60 4.60 -9.74 6.74
CA MET A 60 4.79 -8.32 6.47
C MET A 60 3.86 -7.85 5.37
N HIS A 61 3.19 -6.74 5.64
CA HIS A 61 2.39 -6.02 4.67
C HIS A 61 2.85 -4.57 4.57
N CYS A 62 3.05 -4.11 3.34
CA CYS A 62 3.60 -2.82 3.00
C CYS A 62 2.61 -1.99 2.18
N TYR A 63 2.70 -0.66 2.29
CA TYR A 63 1.87 0.31 1.58
C TYR A 63 2.70 1.40 0.90
#